data_AF-A0A0G1H8X7-F1
#
_entry.id   AF-A0A0G1H8X7-F1
#
_cell.length_a   1.000
_cell.length_b   1.000
_cell.length_c   1.000
_cell.angle_alpha   90.00
_cell.angle_beta   90.00
_cell.angle_gamma   90.00
#
_symmetry.space_group_name_H-M   'P 1'
#
loop_
_entity.id
_entity.type
_entity.pdbx_description
1 polymer ?
#
loop_
_entity_poly.entity_id
_entity_poly.type
_entity_poly.pdbx_seq_one_letter_code
_entity_poly.pdbx_strand_id
1 'polypeptide(L)'
;MEGLPKNTKEGAGGREARLKEAIEHFKNVGDRLGLEIDRNIIECVAVLNALKINTASSCGGHTEEGKGRLAFPYLYFEAPESPMYRFEGEMEVREEVAKKHSIAPEDVLREDPSIAKEFYKAIEERGSGESIEWKEWMMKNKELKERVMKLLVEFNTRRSEEDGVYLRFERIFPGSRIETIEREEDERLKRGVKKQEIPRVVVVEKVLSAQKEMKAFEEFLKRKYLSEKE
;
A
#
# COMPACT_ATOMS: atom_id res chain seq x y z
N MET A 1 -8.74 4.40 -3.44
CA MET A 1 -9.74 3.55 -2.79
C MET A 1 -10.53 4.45 -1.85
N GLU A 2 -11.85 4.48 -1.95
CA GLU A 2 -12.66 5.20 -0.96
C GLU A 2 -12.56 4.46 0.38
N GLY A 3 -12.31 5.20 1.47
CA GLY A 3 -12.32 4.62 2.82
C GLY A 3 -13.75 4.29 3.26
N LEU A 4 -13.89 3.64 4.42
CA LEU A 4 -15.21 3.39 5.01
C LEU A 4 -16.03 4.71 5.05
N PRO A 5 -17.32 4.69 4.65
CA PRO A 5 -18.15 5.89 4.65
C PRO A 5 -18.11 6.59 6.02
N LYS A 6 -17.96 7.92 6.05
CA LYS A 6 -17.88 8.73 7.29
C LYS A 6 -19.19 8.75 8.11
N ASN A 7 -20.12 7.81 7.88
CA ASN A 7 -21.45 7.80 8.47
C ASN A 7 -21.97 6.36 8.69
N THR A 8 -21.17 5.48 9.29
CA THR A 8 -21.75 4.36 10.03
C THR A 8 -22.28 4.92 11.33
N LYS A 9 -23.61 5.04 11.41
CA LYS A 9 -24.34 5.38 12.63
C LYS A 9 -23.70 4.61 13.80
N GLU A 10 -23.48 5.29 14.92
CA GLU A 10 -23.25 4.68 16.23
C GLU A 10 -24.49 3.84 16.61
N GLY A 11 -24.70 2.74 15.91
CA GLY A 11 -25.88 1.89 16.02
C GLY A 11 -25.45 0.56 16.59
N ALA A 12 -25.67 0.36 17.89
CA ALA A 12 -25.92 -0.88 18.65
C ALA A 12 -25.17 -2.20 18.35
N GLY A 13 -24.32 -2.30 17.33
CA GLY A 13 -23.56 -3.49 16.96
C GLY A 13 -22.15 -3.39 17.52
N GLY A 14 -21.77 -4.38 18.33
CA GLY A 14 -20.40 -4.51 18.82
C GLY A 14 -19.37 -4.54 17.68
N ARG A 15 -18.07 -4.50 18.01
CA ARG A 15 -16.96 -4.50 17.02
C ARG A 15 -17.11 -5.57 15.94
N GLU A 16 -17.63 -6.75 16.28
CA GLU A 16 -17.88 -7.81 15.32
C GLU A 16 -18.86 -7.40 14.19
N ALA A 17 -19.94 -6.67 14.52
CA ALA A 17 -20.88 -6.18 13.52
C ALA A 17 -20.22 -5.15 12.59
N ARG A 18 -19.46 -4.20 13.15
CA ARG A 18 -18.69 -3.21 12.38
C ARG A 18 -17.67 -3.86 11.45
N LEU A 19 -17.00 -4.93 11.90
CA LEU A 19 -16.07 -5.67 11.07
C LEU A 19 -16.79 -6.39 9.91
N LYS A 20 -17.95 -7.00 10.16
CA LYS A 20 -18.77 -7.64 9.11
C LYS A 20 -19.23 -6.61 8.08
N GLU A 21 -19.67 -5.44 8.51
CA GLU A 21 -20.05 -4.33 7.63
C GLU A 21 -18.85 -3.86 6.79
N ALA A 22 -17.67 -3.71 7.41
CA ALA A 22 -16.46 -3.33 6.67
C ALA A 22 -16.09 -4.38 5.61
N ILE A 23 -16.15 -5.67 5.94
CA ILE A 23 -15.89 -6.75 4.99
C ILE A 23 -16.87 -6.68 3.81
N GLU A 24 -18.16 -6.48 4.08
CA GLU A 24 -19.17 -6.39 3.03
C GLU A 24 -19.01 -5.15 2.15
N HIS A 25 -18.61 -4.02 2.73
CA HIS A 25 -18.26 -2.83 1.97
C HIS A 25 -17.13 -3.12 0.98
N PHE A 26 -16.00 -3.67 1.45
CA PHE A 26 -14.83 -3.89 0.61
C PHE A 26 -15.01 -4.97 -0.48
N LYS A 27 -15.95 -5.92 -0.32
CA LYS A 27 -16.35 -6.86 -1.39
C LYS A 27 -16.86 -6.18 -2.64
N ASN A 28 -17.43 -4.99 -2.50
CA ASN A 28 -18.05 -4.24 -3.59
C ASN A 28 -17.19 -3.05 -4.04
N VAL A 29 -16.00 -2.87 -3.46
CA VAL A 29 -15.06 -1.81 -3.83
C VAL A 29 -14.09 -2.34 -4.90
N GLY A 30 -14.08 -1.67 -6.05
CA GLY A 30 -13.10 -1.90 -7.11
C GLY A 30 -12.11 -0.74 -7.26
N ASP A 31 -11.03 -0.97 -8.01
CA ASP A 31 -10.13 0.09 -8.45
C ASP A 31 -10.74 0.95 -9.57
N ARG A 32 -9.97 1.92 -10.08
CA ARG A 32 -10.42 2.81 -11.18
C ARG A 32 -10.60 2.09 -12.52
N LEU A 33 -10.12 0.85 -12.62
CA LEU A 33 -10.30 -0.03 -13.78
C LEU A 33 -11.48 -1.00 -13.59
N GLY A 34 -12.20 -0.91 -12.46
CA GLY A 34 -13.30 -1.79 -12.10
C GLY A 34 -12.83 -3.17 -11.60
N LEU A 35 -11.55 -3.34 -11.28
CA LEU A 35 -11.02 -4.58 -10.72
C LEU A 35 -11.30 -4.64 -9.23
N GLU A 36 -11.92 -5.74 -8.80
CA GLU A 36 -12.22 -6.02 -7.40
C GLU A 36 -10.93 -6.30 -6.59
N ILE A 37 -11.01 -6.10 -5.27
CA ILE A 37 -9.97 -6.54 -4.34
C ILE A 37 -9.89 -8.06 -4.35
N ASP A 38 -8.66 -8.60 -4.33
CA ASP A 38 -8.44 -10.04 -4.27
C ASP A 38 -9.14 -10.69 -3.07
N ARG A 39 -9.93 -11.73 -3.36
CA ARG A 39 -10.76 -12.43 -2.36
C ARG A 39 -9.98 -12.95 -1.15
N ASN A 40 -8.70 -13.29 -1.34
CA ASN A 40 -7.84 -13.83 -0.28
C ASN A 40 -7.13 -12.76 0.57
N ILE A 41 -7.29 -11.46 0.29
CA ILE A 41 -6.75 -10.36 1.11
C ILE A 41 -7.80 -9.35 1.56
N ILE A 42 -9.04 -9.48 1.08
CA ILE A 42 -10.12 -8.52 1.32
C ILE A 42 -10.46 -8.32 2.80
N GLU A 43 -10.44 -9.39 3.59
CA GLU A 43 -10.71 -9.31 5.02
C GLU A 43 -9.56 -8.60 5.76
N CYS A 44 -8.32 -8.79 5.31
CA CYS A 44 -7.16 -8.05 5.79
C CYS A 44 -7.32 -6.54 5.52
N VAL A 45 -7.73 -6.17 4.31
CA VAL A 45 -8.04 -4.77 3.95
C VAL A 45 -9.15 -4.21 4.85
N ALA A 46 -10.24 -4.96 5.04
CA ALA A 46 -11.36 -4.52 5.86
C ALA A 46 -10.97 -4.29 7.33
N VAL A 47 -10.23 -5.21 7.95
CA VAL A 47 -9.80 -5.05 9.36
C VAL A 47 -8.81 -3.90 9.54
N LEU A 48 -7.91 -3.66 8.58
CA LEU A 48 -7.02 -2.51 8.60
C LEU A 48 -7.80 -1.20 8.57
N ASN A 49 -8.80 -1.09 7.70
CA ASN A 49 -9.66 0.09 7.63
C ASN A 49 -10.51 0.26 8.90
N ALA A 50 -11.00 -0.84 9.50
CA ALA A 50 -11.69 -0.81 10.79
C ALA A 50 -10.76 -0.33 11.92
N LEU A 51 -9.46 -0.64 11.84
CA LEU A 51 -8.40 -0.09 12.69
C LEU A 51 -7.98 1.33 12.28
N LYS A 52 -8.71 2.02 11.39
CA LYS A 52 -8.38 3.35 10.86
C LYS A 52 -7.01 3.42 10.17
N ILE A 53 -6.60 2.33 9.53
CA ILE A 53 -5.38 2.25 8.71
C ILE A 53 -5.82 2.17 7.25
N ASN A 54 -5.67 3.28 6.53
CA ASN A 54 -6.09 3.36 5.14
C ASN A 54 -5.16 2.54 4.24
N THR A 55 -5.76 1.70 3.40
CA THR A 55 -5.09 0.91 2.37
C THR A 55 -5.36 1.55 1.01
N ALA A 56 -4.30 2.01 0.33
CA ALA A 56 -4.41 2.64 -0.99
C ALA A 56 -4.47 1.61 -2.12
N SER A 57 -3.75 0.50 -1.98
CA SER A 57 -3.73 -0.64 -2.91
C SER A 57 -3.35 -1.93 -2.18
N SER A 58 -3.70 -3.08 -2.74
CA SER A 58 -3.32 -4.39 -2.22
C SER A 58 -3.25 -5.43 -3.34
N CYS A 59 -2.56 -6.54 -3.06
CA CYS A 59 -2.60 -7.74 -3.88
C CYS A 59 -2.53 -8.95 -2.95
N GLY A 60 -3.38 -9.94 -3.19
CA GLY A 60 -3.39 -11.22 -2.49
C GLY A 60 -2.35 -12.21 -3.00
N GLY A 61 -1.56 -11.84 -4.01
CA GLY A 61 -0.57 -12.69 -4.66
C GLY A 61 -1.21 -13.70 -5.62
N HIS A 62 -0.49 -14.02 -6.69
CA HIS A 62 -0.99 -14.83 -7.81
C HIS A 62 0.04 -15.88 -8.22
N THR A 63 -0.42 -17.11 -8.45
CA THR A 63 0.39 -18.28 -8.82
C THR A 63 0.20 -18.72 -10.28
N GLU A 64 -0.87 -18.26 -10.94
CA GLU A 64 -1.27 -18.70 -12.28
C GLU A 64 -0.96 -17.67 -13.38
N GLU A 65 -0.56 -18.15 -14.55
CA GLU A 65 -0.19 -17.33 -15.72
C GLU A 65 -1.39 -16.63 -16.40
N GLY A 66 -2.63 -17.05 -16.08
CA GLY A 66 -3.84 -16.57 -16.75
C GLY A 66 -4.49 -15.32 -16.13
N LYS A 67 -4.07 -14.89 -14.94
CA LYS A 67 -4.63 -13.72 -14.22
C LYS A 67 -3.66 -12.56 -14.05
N GLY A 68 -2.50 -12.63 -14.70
CA GLY A 68 -1.40 -11.71 -14.46
C GLY A 68 -0.18 -12.45 -13.91
N ARG A 69 0.97 -11.79 -13.98
CA ARG A 69 2.27 -12.36 -13.62
C ARG A 69 2.27 -12.91 -12.19
N LEU A 70 3.17 -13.87 -11.93
CA LEU A 70 3.50 -14.32 -10.57
C LEU A 70 3.74 -13.10 -9.66
N ALA A 71 2.97 -13.01 -8.58
CA ALA A 71 2.98 -11.86 -7.69
C ALA A 71 2.95 -12.32 -6.23
N PHE A 72 3.78 -11.68 -5.41
CA PHE A 72 3.73 -11.85 -3.96
C PHE A 72 2.66 -10.93 -3.36
N PRO A 73 1.97 -11.36 -2.30
CA PRO A 73 0.97 -10.54 -1.64
C PRO A 73 1.60 -9.27 -1.05
N TYR A 74 0.87 -8.17 -1.08
CA TYR A 74 1.27 -6.92 -0.47
C TYR A 74 0.07 -6.07 -0.02
N LEU A 75 0.37 -5.14 0.89
CA LEU A 75 -0.53 -4.08 1.31
C LEU A 75 0.19 -2.75 1.16
N TYR A 76 -0.41 -1.80 0.44
CA TYR A 76 0.09 -0.45 0.28
C TYR A 76 -0.77 0.54 1.07
N PHE A 77 -0.12 1.36 1.86
CA PHE A 77 -0.73 2.30 2.79
C PHE A 77 -0.38 3.72 2.37
N GLU A 78 -1.40 4.56 2.33
CA GLU A 78 -1.26 6.01 2.20
C GLU A 78 -2.34 6.69 3.02
N ALA A 79 -2.05 7.89 3.52
CA ALA A 79 -3.09 8.73 4.10
C ALA A 79 -4.16 9.04 3.03
N PRO A 80 -5.45 9.08 3.40
CA PRO A 80 -6.51 9.45 2.46
C PRO A 80 -6.33 10.90 1.99
N GLU A 81 -7.09 11.29 0.95
CA GLU A 81 -7.15 12.67 0.46
C GLU A 81 -5.76 13.20 0.05
N SER A 82 -5.01 12.40 -0.72
CA SER A 82 -3.73 12.82 -1.29
C SER A 82 -3.92 14.07 -2.16
N PRO A 83 -3.13 15.14 -1.94
CA PRO A 83 -3.24 16.34 -2.75
C PRO A 83 -2.83 16.05 -4.19
N MET A 84 -3.49 16.71 -5.12
CA MET A 84 -3.24 16.53 -6.55
C MET A 84 -1.82 16.95 -6.95
N TYR A 85 -1.27 17.96 -6.24
CA TYR A 85 0.03 18.55 -6.51
C TYR A 85 0.93 18.51 -5.28
N ARG A 86 2.22 18.26 -5.52
CA ARG A 86 3.27 18.26 -4.52
C ARG A 86 3.86 19.65 -4.31
N PHE A 87 4.04 20.40 -5.39
CA PHE A 87 4.75 21.68 -5.36
C PHE A 87 3.80 22.87 -5.52
N GLU A 88 4.18 24.02 -4.95
CA GLU A 88 3.50 25.28 -5.22
C GLU A 88 3.69 25.68 -6.69
N GLY A 89 2.59 26.02 -7.36
CA GLY A 89 2.61 26.38 -8.78
C GLY A 89 2.88 25.19 -9.72
N GLU A 90 2.66 23.95 -9.26
CA GLU A 90 2.94 22.75 -10.05
C GLU A 90 2.12 22.68 -11.34
N MET A 91 0.85 23.08 -11.30
CA MET A 91 -0.03 23.02 -12.47
C MET A 91 0.48 23.92 -13.60
N GLU A 92 0.91 25.14 -13.28
CA GLU A 92 1.45 26.08 -14.25
C GLU A 92 2.72 25.53 -14.90
N VAL A 93 3.60 24.90 -14.11
CA VAL A 93 4.80 24.24 -14.67
C VAL A 93 4.43 23.05 -15.56
N ARG A 94 3.41 22.26 -15.18
CA ARG A 94 2.90 21.18 -16.03
C ARG A 94 2.37 21.73 -17.35
N GLU A 95 1.60 22.81 -17.34
CA GLU A 95 1.06 23.44 -18.55
C GLU A 95 2.17 23.96 -19.47
N GLU A 96 3.20 24.61 -18.91
CA GLU A 96 4.35 25.10 -19.67
C GLU A 96 5.13 23.97 -20.36
N VAL A 97 5.45 22.92 -19.61
CA VAL A 97 6.18 21.74 -20.13
C VAL A 97 5.31 20.99 -21.14
N ALA A 98 4.03 20.77 -20.84
CA ALA A 98 3.09 20.10 -21.72
C ALA A 98 2.96 20.80 -23.08
N LYS A 99 2.87 22.14 -23.07
CA LYS A 99 2.82 22.96 -24.28
C LYS A 99 4.07 22.80 -25.14
N LYS A 100 5.26 22.71 -24.53
CA LYS A 100 6.52 22.50 -25.24
C LYS A 100 6.57 21.14 -25.94
N HIS A 101 5.98 20.13 -25.33
CA HIS A 101 5.98 18.75 -25.84
C HIS A 101 4.70 18.35 -26.58
N SER A 102 3.72 19.26 -26.70
CA SER A 102 2.42 19.02 -27.34
C SER A 102 1.67 17.82 -26.74
N ILE A 103 1.71 17.68 -25.42
CA ILE A 103 0.99 16.66 -24.65
C ILE A 103 -0.01 17.31 -23.69
N ALA A 104 -0.83 16.50 -23.00
CA ALA A 104 -1.68 17.01 -21.94
C ALA A 104 -0.88 17.23 -20.63
N PRO A 105 -1.21 18.25 -19.80
CA PRO A 105 -0.56 18.49 -18.50
C PRO A 105 -0.52 17.28 -17.55
N GLU A 106 -1.54 16.41 -17.64
CA GLU A 106 -1.68 15.20 -16.84
C GLU A 106 -0.64 14.12 -17.21
N ASP A 107 -0.12 14.19 -18.44
CA ASP A 107 0.75 13.17 -19.04
C ASP A 107 2.25 13.50 -18.89
N VAL A 108 2.57 14.71 -18.43
CA VAL A 108 3.94 15.23 -18.22
C VAL A 108 4.83 14.28 -17.40
N LEU A 109 4.24 13.54 -16.45
CA LEU A 109 4.97 12.58 -15.60
C LEU A 109 4.83 11.11 -16.03
N ARG A 110 4.01 10.81 -17.05
CA ARG A 110 3.61 9.44 -17.39
C ARG A 110 4.24 8.91 -18.67
N GLU A 111 4.41 9.78 -19.66
CA GLU A 111 4.76 9.36 -21.02
C GLU A 111 6.27 9.11 -21.19
N ASP A 112 7.10 10.10 -20.84
CA ASP A 112 8.53 10.09 -21.15
C ASP A 112 9.37 10.56 -19.94
N PRO A 113 10.35 9.74 -19.47
CA PRO A 113 11.27 10.13 -18.40
C PRO A 113 12.02 11.45 -18.63
N SER A 114 12.29 11.82 -19.88
CA SER A 114 12.95 13.07 -20.24
C SER A 114 12.05 14.28 -20.03
N ILE A 115 10.75 14.17 -20.32
CA ILE A 115 9.75 15.21 -20.05
C ILE A 115 9.56 15.38 -18.55
N ALA A 116 9.46 14.27 -17.81
CA ALA A 116 9.40 14.31 -16.35
C ALA A 116 10.63 15.00 -15.74
N LYS A 117 11.83 14.74 -16.27
CA LYS A 117 13.06 15.41 -15.85
C LYS A 117 13.02 16.92 -16.12
N GLU A 118 12.48 17.33 -17.26
CA GLU A 118 12.30 18.75 -17.59
C GLU A 118 11.34 19.44 -16.61
N PHE A 119 10.22 18.79 -16.28
CA PHE A 119 9.30 19.27 -15.26
C PHE A 119 9.98 19.48 -13.90
N TYR A 120 10.74 18.49 -13.41
CA TYR A 120 11.42 18.64 -12.12
C TYR A 120 12.48 19.74 -12.14
N LYS A 121 13.17 19.90 -13.27
CA LYS A 121 14.12 21.00 -13.45
C LYS A 121 13.42 22.36 -13.41
N ALA A 122 12.27 22.51 -14.07
CA ALA A 122 11.51 23.76 -14.05
C ALA A 122 10.96 24.09 -12.64
N ILE A 123 10.51 23.09 -11.88
CA ILE A 123 10.14 23.25 -10.47
C ILE A 123 11.32 23.75 -9.64
N GLU A 124 12.51 23.15 -9.82
CA GLU A 124 13.73 23.54 -9.12
C GLU A 124 14.18 24.97 -9.49
N GLU A 125 14.19 25.32 -10.77
CA GLU A 125 14.56 26.66 -11.27
C GLU A 125 13.61 27.75 -10.78
N ARG A 126 12.32 27.43 -10.62
CA ARG A 126 11.32 28.34 -10.03
C ARG A 126 11.50 28.53 -8.53
N GLY A 127 12.26 27.66 -7.87
CA GLY A 127 12.38 27.63 -6.40
C GLY A 127 11.07 27.23 -5.72
N SER A 128 10.19 26.50 -6.42
CA SER A 128 8.91 26.06 -5.88
C SER A 128 9.13 25.05 -4.75
N GLY A 129 8.73 25.44 -3.54
CA GLY A 129 8.70 24.53 -2.40
C GLY A 129 7.56 23.51 -2.49
N GLU A 130 7.62 22.51 -1.62
CA GLU A 130 6.45 21.65 -1.37
C GLU A 130 5.29 22.47 -0.80
N SER A 131 4.09 22.22 -1.30
CA SER A 131 2.86 22.90 -0.86
C SER A 131 2.55 22.58 0.61
N ILE A 132 1.77 23.46 1.25
CA ILE A 132 1.31 23.26 2.64
C ILE A 132 0.49 21.95 2.73
N GLU A 133 -0.43 21.75 1.78
CA GLU A 133 -1.29 20.56 1.69
C GLU A 133 -0.47 19.27 1.57
N TRP A 134 0.59 19.27 0.74
CA TRP A 134 1.51 18.14 0.62
C TRP A 134 2.24 17.84 1.93
N LYS A 135 2.76 18.87 2.60
CA LYS A 135 3.46 18.70 3.89
C LYS A 135 2.53 18.14 4.96
N GLU A 136 1.31 18.64 5.06
CA GLU A 136 0.30 18.12 6.00
C GLU A 136 -0.06 16.67 5.69
N TRP A 137 -0.26 16.34 4.42
CA TRP A 137 -0.53 14.97 4.00
C TRP A 137 0.66 14.02 4.25
N MET A 138 1.90 14.49 4.09
CA MET A 138 3.10 13.74 4.46
C MET A 138 3.20 13.46 5.96
N MET A 139 2.75 14.39 6.82
CA MET A 139 2.66 14.15 8.26
C MET A 139 1.63 13.06 8.58
N LYS A 140 0.46 13.08 7.94
CA LYS A 140 -0.54 11.99 8.07
C LYS A 140 0.03 10.63 7.63
N ASN A 141 0.81 10.60 6.55
CA ASN A 141 1.50 9.38 6.11
C ASN A 141 2.53 8.88 7.11
N LYS A 142 3.27 9.79 7.76
CA LYS A 142 4.22 9.43 8.81
C LYS A 142 3.52 8.78 10.00
N GLU A 143 2.41 9.35 10.47
CA GLU A 143 1.60 8.79 11.56
C GLU A 143 1.03 7.41 11.18
N LEU A 144 0.51 7.28 9.96
CA LEU A 144 0.01 6.01 9.43
C LEU A 144 1.11 4.95 9.43
N LYS A 145 2.29 5.29 8.93
CA LYS A 145 3.48 4.43 8.93
C LYS A 145 3.83 3.97 10.34
N GLU A 146 3.87 4.87 11.32
CA GLU A 146 4.22 4.52 12.70
C GLU A 146 3.21 3.53 13.30
N ARG A 147 1.92 3.70 13.00
CA ARG A 147 0.86 2.77 13.44
C ARG A 147 1.00 1.39 12.79
N VAL A 148 1.22 1.34 11.49
CA VAL A 148 1.45 0.10 10.74
C VAL A 148 2.70 -0.62 11.25
N MET A 149 3.79 0.12 11.48
CA MET A 149 5.04 -0.44 12.02
C MET A 149 4.86 -1.06 13.40
N LYS A 150 4.09 -0.43 14.30
CA LYS A 150 3.79 -1.00 15.63
C LYS A 150 3.09 -2.35 15.52
N LEU A 151 2.09 -2.47 14.63
CA LEU A 151 1.37 -3.72 14.39
C LEU A 151 2.29 -4.79 13.80
N LEU A 152 3.13 -4.40 12.84
CA LEU A 152 4.07 -5.31 12.18
C LEU A 152 5.11 -5.86 13.16
N VAL A 153 5.69 -4.99 13.99
CA VAL A 153 6.65 -5.40 15.03
C VAL A 153 5.96 -6.36 16.01
N GLU A 154 4.78 -6.01 16.52
CA GLU A 154 4.05 -6.86 17.46
C GLU A 154 3.73 -8.24 16.86
N PHE A 155 3.32 -8.28 15.58
CA PHE A 155 3.07 -9.52 14.86
C PHE A 155 4.34 -10.37 14.72
N ASN A 156 5.45 -9.76 14.28
CA ASN A 156 6.70 -10.46 14.03
C ASN A 156 7.42 -10.91 15.32
N THR A 157 7.25 -10.21 16.45
CA THR A 157 7.85 -10.62 17.74
C THR A 157 7.30 -11.96 18.26
N ARG A 158 6.08 -12.33 17.86
CA ARG A 158 5.44 -13.59 18.27
C ARG A 158 5.76 -14.77 17.34
N ARG A 159 6.64 -14.57 16.35
CA ARG A 159 7.05 -15.59 15.38
C ARG A 159 8.38 -16.20 15.75
N SER A 160 8.48 -17.50 15.51
CA SER A 160 9.72 -18.26 15.74
C SER A 160 10.74 -17.94 14.65
N GLU A 161 12.03 -18.17 14.92
CA GLU A 161 13.08 -18.09 13.89
C GLU A 161 12.90 -19.18 12.82
N GLU A 162 12.14 -20.23 13.11
CA GLU A 162 11.80 -21.33 12.20
C GLU A 162 10.76 -20.93 11.14
N ASP A 163 10.02 -19.84 11.38
CA ASP A 163 9.11 -19.24 10.40
C ASP A 163 9.96 -18.57 9.31
N GLY A 164 10.27 -19.32 8.25
CA GLY A 164 11.18 -18.92 7.16
C GLY A 164 10.73 -17.69 6.36
N VAL A 165 9.44 -17.33 6.40
CA VAL A 165 8.83 -16.16 5.75
C VAL A 165 8.25 -15.22 6.81
N TYR A 166 8.47 -13.92 6.67
CA TYR A 166 7.88 -12.91 7.54
C TYR A 166 7.45 -11.67 6.74
N LEU A 167 6.65 -10.82 7.38
CA LEU A 167 6.25 -9.55 6.80
C LEU A 167 7.31 -8.48 7.08
N ARG A 168 7.76 -7.79 6.04
CA ARG A 168 8.67 -6.65 6.14
C ARG A 168 8.01 -5.36 5.70
N PHE A 169 8.57 -4.27 6.17
CA PHE A 169 8.18 -2.94 5.75
C PHE A 169 9.11 -2.44 4.65
N GLU A 170 8.55 -2.13 3.50
CA GLU A 170 9.24 -1.48 2.39
C GLU A 170 8.88 0.01 2.34
N ARG A 171 9.90 0.86 2.26
CA ARG A 171 9.72 2.30 2.18
C ARG A 171 9.46 2.69 0.72
N ILE A 172 8.20 2.91 0.39
CA ILE A 172 7.77 3.45 -0.91
C ILE A 172 7.33 4.89 -0.70
N PHE A 173 8.06 5.89 -1.20
CA PHE A 173 7.64 7.28 -1.09
C PHE A 173 6.50 7.58 -2.09
N PRO A 174 5.42 8.28 -1.68
CA PRO A 174 5.18 8.89 -0.36
C PRO A 174 4.55 7.97 0.69
N GLY A 175 3.93 6.85 0.29
CA GLY A 175 3.26 5.89 1.16
C GLY A 175 4.18 4.91 1.90
N SER A 176 3.70 3.68 2.05
CA SER A 176 4.40 2.59 2.74
C SER A 176 3.84 1.25 2.30
N ARG A 177 4.68 0.22 2.24
CA ARG A 177 4.23 -1.12 1.84
C ARG A 177 4.63 -2.16 2.87
N ILE A 178 3.72 -3.09 3.13
CA ILE A 178 4.05 -4.38 3.74
C ILE A 178 4.05 -5.44 2.65
N GLU A 179 5.09 -6.25 2.64
CA GLU A 179 5.21 -7.42 1.78
C GLU A 179 5.89 -8.57 2.53
N THR A 180 5.77 -9.77 2.01
CA THR A 180 6.42 -10.97 2.54
C THR A 180 7.82 -11.12 1.98
N ILE A 181 8.77 -11.52 2.81
CA ILE A 181 10.10 -11.93 2.37
C ILE A 181 10.62 -13.12 3.20
N GLU A 182 11.49 -13.92 2.60
CA GLU A 182 12.27 -14.90 3.33
C GLU A 182 13.42 -14.25 4.09
N ARG A 183 13.74 -14.74 5.29
CA ARG A 183 14.83 -14.18 6.11
C ARG A 183 16.18 -14.19 5.41
N GLU A 184 16.53 -15.31 4.78
CA GLU A 184 17.79 -15.43 4.05
C GLU A 184 17.87 -14.44 2.89
N GLU A 185 16.78 -14.29 2.14
CA GLU A 185 16.70 -13.34 1.02
C GLU A 185 16.80 -11.89 1.52
N ASP A 186 16.15 -11.54 2.63
CA ASP A 186 16.24 -10.18 3.20
C ASP A 186 17.68 -9.87 3.65
N GLU A 187 18.36 -10.82 4.29
CA GLU A 187 19.76 -10.68 4.69
C GLU A 187 20.70 -10.57 3.49
N ARG A 188 20.44 -11.31 2.41
CA ARG A 188 21.18 -11.18 1.14
C ARG A 188 20.99 -9.78 0.53
N LEU A 189 19.75 -9.29 0.46
CA LEU A 189 19.44 -7.97 -0.08
C LEU A 189 20.08 -6.85 0.74
N LYS A 190 20.09 -6.95 2.08
CA LYS A 190 20.78 -6.01 2.97
C LYS A 190 22.29 -5.95 2.70
N ARG A 191 22.89 -7.06 2.27
CA ARG A 191 24.30 -7.14 1.85
C ARG A 191 24.55 -6.69 0.41
N GLY A 192 23.53 -6.19 -0.29
CA GLY A 192 23.63 -5.74 -1.68
C GLY A 192 23.74 -6.89 -2.70
N VAL A 193 23.45 -8.13 -2.29
CA VAL A 193 23.43 -9.27 -3.21
C VAL A 193 22.19 -9.17 -4.09
N LYS A 194 22.36 -9.23 -5.41
CA LYS A 194 21.25 -9.20 -6.37
C LYS A 194 20.34 -10.42 -6.19
N LYS A 195 19.05 -10.23 -6.48
CA LYS A 195 18.07 -11.32 -6.54
C LYS A 195 18.54 -12.39 -7.50
N GLN A 196 18.48 -13.64 -7.05
CA GLN A 196 18.79 -14.79 -7.86
C GLN A 196 17.58 -15.19 -8.69
N GLU A 197 17.79 -15.59 -9.94
CA GLU A 197 16.73 -16.26 -10.71
C GLU A 197 16.45 -17.62 -10.07
N ILE A 198 15.20 -17.81 -9.64
CA ILE A 198 14.74 -19.05 -9.01
C ILE A 198 13.73 -19.75 -9.92
N PRO A 199 13.70 -21.09 -9.95
CA PRO A 199 12.75 -21.84 -10.77
C PRO A 199 11.31 -21.47 -10.45
N ARG A 200 10.45 -21.46 -11.47
CA ARG A 200 9.03 -21.07 -11.31
C ARG A 200 8.29 -21.85 -10.23
N VAL A 201 8.52 -23.16 -10.14
CA VAL A 201 7.89 -24.03 -9.13
C VAL A 201 8.22 -23.51 -7.72
N VAL A 202 9.48 -23.14 -7.49
CA VAL A 202 9.93 -22.54 -6.24
C VAL A 202 9.26 -21.18 -5.99
N VAL A 203 9.07 -20.35 -7.02
CA VAL A 203 8.34 -19.08 -6.88
C VAL A 203 6.89 -19.32 -6.45
N VAL A 204 6.20 -20.31 -7.03
CA VAL A 204 4.82 -20.65 -6.66
C VAL A 204 4.72 -21.08 -5.21
N GLU A 205 5.62 -21.95 -4.75
CA GLU A 205 5.68 -22.38 -3.34
C GLU A 205 5.91 -21.18 -2.40
N LYS A 206 6.80 -20.25 -2.78
CA LYS A 206 7.05 -19.03 -2.03
C LYS A 206 5.83 -18.10 -1.99
N VAL A 207 5.09 -17.94 -3.08
CA VAL A 207 3.84 -17.16 -3.11
C VAL A 207 2.79 -17.80 -2.19
N LEU A 208 2.64 -19.13 -2.21
CA LEU A 208 1.71 -19.83 -1.31
C LEU A 208 2.11 -19.67 0.16
N SER A 209 3.39 -19.74 0.47
CA SER A 209 3.91 -19.48 1.83
C SER A 209 3.61 -18.05 2.27
N ALA A 210 3.87 -17.09 1.39
CA ALA A 210 3.56 -15.68 1.60
C ALA A 210 2.05 -15.41 1.84
N GLN A 211 1.17 -16.09 1.10
CA GLN A 211 -0.27 -16.00 1.30
C GLN A 211 -0.69 -16.50 2.68
N LYS A 212 -0.11 -17.61 3.15
CA LYS A 212 -0.34 -18.11 4.52
C LYS A 212 0.10 -17.09 5.57
N GLU A 213 1.25 -16.46 5.36
CA GLU A 213 1.76 -15.46 6.29
C GLU A 213 0.89 -14.20 6.34
N MET A 214 0.42 -13.72 5.18
CA MET A 214 -0.55 -12.63 5.08
C MET A 214 -1.88 -12.98 5.78
N LYS A 215 -2.36 -14.21 5.63
CA LYS A 215 -3.57 -14.67 6.33
C LYS A 215 -3.38 -14.73 7.84
N ALA A 216 -2.22 -15.16 8.31
CA ALA A 216 -1.91 -15.16 9.74
C ALA A 216 -1.82 -13.74 10.31
N PHE A 217 -1.33 -12.77 9.53
CA PHE A 217 -1.37 -11.35 9.89
C PHE A 217 -2.79 -10.80 9.96
N GLU A 218 -3.65 -11.14 9.00
CA GLU A 218 -5.08 -10.81 9.04
C GLU A 218 -5.74 -11.31 10.35
N GLU A 219 -5.51 -12.58 10.72
CA GLU A 219 -6.06 -13.15 11.95
C GLU A 219 -5.51 -12.47 13.21
N PHE A 220 -4.24 -12.04 13.20
CA PHE A 220 -3.68 -11.20 14.25
C PHE A 220 -4.41 -9.85 14.36
N LEU A 221 -4.64 -9.17 13.23
CA LEU A 221 -5.34 -7.88 13.21
C LEU A 221 -6.79 -8.00 13.67
N LYS A 222 -7.51 -9.06 13.26
CA LYS A 222 -8.88 -9.34 13.72
C LYS A 222 -8.94 -9.52 15.22
N ARG A 223 -8.06 -10.36 15.79
CA ARG A 223 -7.97 -10.53 17.24
C ARG A 223 -7.70 -9.21 17.94
N LYS A 224 -6.76 -8.40 17.43
CA LYS A 224 -6.43 -7.10 18.00
C LYS A 224 -7.66 -6.18 18.02
N TYR A 225 -8.32 -6.02 16.86
CA TYR A 225 -9.52 -5.20 16.73
C TYR A 225 -10.64 -5.64 17.67
N LEU A 226 -10.88 -6.94 17.80
CA LEU A 226 -11.94 -7.48 18.66
C LEU A 226 -11.58 -7.44 20.17
N SER A 227 -10.29 -7.43 20.52
CA SER A 227 -9.82 -7.50 21.92
C SER A 227 -9.59 -6.14 22.59
N GLU A 228 -9.38 -5.07 21.82
CA GLU A 228 -9.25 -3.73 22.37
C GLU A 228 -10.57 -3.33 23.05
N LYS A 229 -10.50 -2.80 24.28
CA LYS A 229 -11.67 -2.23 24.96
C LYS A 229 -11.99 -0.85 24.36
N GLU A 230 -13.27 -0.49 24.33
CA GLU A 230 -13.72 0.86 23.93
C GLU A 230 -13.26 1.94 24.91
#